data_AF-A0A1E3W679-F1
#
_entry.id   AF-A0A1E3W679-F1
#
_cell.length_a   1.000
_cell.length_b   1.000
_cell.length_c   1.000
_cell.angle_alpha   90.00
_cell.angle_beta   90.00
_cell.angle_gamma   90.00
#
_symmetry.space_group_name_H-M   'P 1'
#
loop_
_entity.id
_entity.type
_entity.pdbx_description
1 polymer ?
#
loop_
_entity_poly.entity_id
_entity_poly.type
_entity_poly.pdbx_seq_one_letter_code
_entity_poly.pdbx_strand_id
1 'polypeptide(L)'
;MFDGVVGDAGALAAVLERSNPRLAVLDSQSGLLASGVCALEHPENFTRGLDGVFSRMAGLLLNAVHHLGHTDETGISPAPVASSPPGPGLAKPLTFLSSAIAAKASARLARLLGQAPRWFVAWRRGANPGASLDIAWRDFTPLPDGGRGYYADPFVLLRGDTAHVFIEEVPFATGKGIISHFTIDAEGKATATRPVLERPYHLSYPFVFERDGETWMIPETSANRTVELYRAERFPDRWVKEAVLLDDILADDATLIEHGGRLWLFAGVRDWQASSWEALGLFHAETLMGPWQAHAGNPVLLDPAAARPAGAMFTHNGRLIRPAQDCRGGYGAGLAFARIDRLDEEGFAQEVVARVTPRTRKAEGLHTYNRSGDVEVIDLFGKV
;
A
#
# COMPACT_ATOMS: atom_id res chain seq x y z
N MET A 1 -13.74 -20.61 6.19
CA MET A 1 -13.80 -21.22 4.84
C MET A 1 -12.74 -20.56 3.97
N PHE A 2 -12.11 -21.33 3.08
CA PHE A 2 -11.08 -20.86 2.15
C PHE A 2 -11.48 -21.26 0.73
N ASP A 3 -11.70 -20.30 -0.18
CA ASP A 3 -12.14 -20.54 -1.57
C ASP A 3 -13.37 -21.46 -1.70
N GLY A 4 -14.36 -21.28 -0.81
CA GLY A 4 -15.55 -22.13 -0.78
C GLY A 4 -15.37 -23.46 -0.04
N VAL A 5 -14.16 -23.79 0.42
CA VAL A 5 -13.82 -25.05 1.08
C VAL A 5 -13.84 -24.89 2.60
N VAL A 6 -14.64 -25.71 3.28
CA VAL A 6 -14.70 -25.75 4.75
C VAL A 6 -13.46 -26.48 5.31
N GLY A 7 -12.83 -25.88 6.31
CA GLY A 7 -11.58 -26.39 6.92
C GLY A 7 -10.31 -26.01 6.17
N ASP A 8 -9.16 -26.41 6.70
CA ASP A 8 -7.84 -25.90 6.29
C ASP A 8 -7.35 -26.44 4.94
N ALA A 9 -8.03 -27.43 4.37
CA ALA A 9 -7.68 -28.00 3.07
C ALA A 9 -7.69 -26.95 1.95
N GLY A 10 -8.62 -25.97 2.01
CA GLY A 10 -8.65 -24.87 1.05
C GLY A 10 -7.45 -23.94 1.17
N ALA A 11 -7.02 -23.63 2.41
CA ALA A 11 -5.83 -22.81 2.65
C ALA A 11 -4.56 -23.49 2.10
N LEU A 12 -4.39 -24.80 2.38
CA LEU A 12 -3.26 -25.58 1.87
C LEU A 12 -3.23 -25.61 0.34
N ALA A 13 -4.39 -25.79 -0.29
CA ALA A 13 -4.52 -25.79 -1.75
C ALA A 13 -4.13 -24.43 -2.35
N ALA A 14 -4.65 -23.33 -1.80
CA ALA A 14 -4.36 -21.99 -2.28
C ALA A 14 -2.87 -21.65 -2.20
N VAL A 15 -2.21 -21.97 -1.07
CA VAL A 15 -0.75 -21.72 -0.92
C VAL A 15 0.07 -22.57 -1.89
N LEU A 16 -0.29 -23.84 -2.12
CA LEU A 16 0.37 -24.70 -3.12
C LEU A 16 0.19 -24.15 -4.54
N GLU A 17 -0.94 -23.53 -4.83
CA GLU A 17 -1.28 -22.93 -6.12
C GLU A 17 -0.77 -21.49 -6.27
N ARG A 18 -0.22 -20.90 -5.20
CA ARG A 18 0.19 -19.49 -5.12
C ARG A 18 -0.93 -18.52 -5.46
N SER A 19 -2.16 -18.89 -5.09
CA SER A 19 -3.33 -18.04 -5.25
C SER A 19 -3.67 -17.33 -3.95
N ASN A 20 -4.12 -16.09 -4.06
CA ASN A 20 -4.66 -15.32 -2.96
C ASN A 20 -6.04 -15.89 -2.55
N PRO A 21 -6.18 -16.58 -1.41
CA PRO A 21 -7.42 -17.26 -1.08
C PRO A 21 -8.51 -16.27 -0.67
N ARG A 22 -9.75 -16.55 -1.08
CA ARG A 22 -10.95 -15.91 -0.53
C ARG A 22 -11.28 -16.52 0.82
N LEU A 23 -11.38 -15.68 1.84
CA LEU A 23 -11.75 -16.06 3.17
C LEU A 23 -13.24 -15.77 3.39
N ALA A 24 -13.91 -16.65 4.13
CA ALA A 24 -15.26 -16.41 4.61
C ALA A 24 -15.49 -17.07 5.98
N VAL A 25 -16.14 -16.34 6.87
CA VAL A 25 -16.64 -16.81 8.17
C VAL A 25 -18.16 -16.93 8.05
N LEU A 26 -18.69 -18.11 8.38
CA LEU A 26 -20.11 -18.42 8.31
C LEU A 26 -20.64 -18.72 9.72
N ASP A 27 -21.91 -18.41 9.96
CA ASP A 27 -22.61 -18.85 11.17
C ASP A 27 -23.07 -20.32 11.06
N SER A 28 -23.70 -20.82 12.13
CA SER A 28 -24.23 -22.19 12.19
C SER A 28 -25.34 -22.50 11.18
N GLN A 29 -25.99 -21.48 10.61
CA GLN A 29 -27.05 -21.56 9.60
C GLN A 29 -26.51 -21.29 8.19
N SER A 30 -25.18 -21.20 8.02
CA SER A 30 -24.51 -20.83 6.76
C SER A 30 -24.74 -19.38 6.30
N GLY A 31 -25.18 -18.49 7.19
CA GLY A 31 -25.17 -17.05 6.96
C GLY A 31 -23.74 -16.51 6.94
N LEU A 32 -23.44 -15.58 6.03
CA LEU A 32 -22.12 -14.94 5.96
C LEU A 32 -21.98 -13.92 7.09
N LEU A 33 -20.93 -14.06 7.89
CA LEU A 33 -20.58 -13.11 8.94
C LEU A 33 -19.49 -12.13 8.49
N ALA A 34 -18.49 -12.61 7.76
CA ALA A 34 -17.40 -11.77 7.25
C ALA A 34 -16.71 -12.44 6.07
N SER A 35 -16.15 -11.65 5.15
CA SER A 35 -15.39 -12.14 4.00
C SER A 35 -14.22 -11.21 3.65
N GLY A 36 -13.28 -11.72 2.86
CA GLY A 36 -12.17 -10.94 2.35
C GLY A 36 -11.29 -11.75 1.40
N VAL A 37 -10.32 -11.09 0.79
CA VAL A 37 -9.27 -11.75 0.01
C VAL A 37 -7.96 -11.61 0.77
N CYS A 38 -7.30 -12.73 1.03
CA CYS A 38 -5.99 -12.75 1.67
C CYS A 38 -4.88 -12.72 0.61
N ALA A 39 -3.84 -11.93 0.84
CA ALA A 39 -2.66 -11.88 0.00
C ALA A 39 -1.56 -12.81 0.49
N LEU A 40 -0.96 -13.53 -0.45
CA LEU A 40 0.26 -14.28 -0.21
C LEU A 40 1.48 -13.40 -0.46
N GLU A 41 2.07 -12.86 0.60
CA GLU A 41 3.23 -11.97 0.52
C GLU A 41 4.52 -12.68 0.08
N HIS A 42 4.66 -13.95 0.45
CA HIS A 42 5.78 -14.79 0.06
C HIS A 42 5.27 -16.08 -0.61
N PRO A 43 4.73 -15.99 -1.84
CA PRO A 43 4.07 -17.12 -2.50
C PRO A 43 5.02 -18.30 -2.80
N GLU A 44 6.33 -18.07 -2.78
CA GLU A 44 7.37 -19.09 -2.90
C GLU A 44 7.72 -19.79 -1.58
N ASN A 45 7.19 -19.31 -0.44
CA ASN A 45 7.44 -19.86 0.88
C ASN A 45 6.16 -20.42 1.51
N PHE A 46 6.03 -21.74 1.47
CA PHE A 46 4.82 -22.43 1.91
C PHE A 46 4.43 -22.13 3.37
N THR A 47 5.38 -22.19 4.30
CA THR A 47 5.07 -22.00 5.73
C THR A 47 4.65 -20.55 5.99
N ARG A 48 5.38 -19.58 5.42
CA ARG A 48 5.00 -18.16 5.53
C ARG A 48 3.65 -17.87 4.89
N GLY A 49 3.35 -18.52 3.77
CA GLY A 49 2.03 -18.43 3.13
C GLY A 49 0.91 -18.89 4.06
N LEU A 50 1.09 -20.03 4.75
CA LEU A 50 0.13 -20.50 5.74
C LEU A 50 0.04 -19.58 6.97
N ASP A 51 1.18 -19.11 7.48
CA ASP A 51 1.21 -18.18 8.62
C ASP A 51 0.40 -16.91 8.33
N GLY A 52 0.54 -16.35 7.12
CA GLY A 52 -0.23 -15.18 6.68
C GLY A 52 -1.73 -15.48 6.55
N VAL A 53 -2.09 -16.58 5.88
CA VAL A 53 -3.49 -16.98 5.68
C VAL A 53 -4.19 -17.23 7.02
N PHE A 54 -3.54 -17.93 7.96
CA PHE A 54 -4.13 -18.20 9.26
C PHE A 54 -4.16 -16.97 10.17
N SER A 55 -3.15 -16.10 10.12
CA SER A 55 -3.18 -14.81 10.83
C SER A 55 -4.38 -13.98 10.38
N ARG A 56 -4.65 -13.90 9.08
CA ARG A 56 -5.80 -13.17 8.56
C ARG A 56 -7.13 -13.84 8.92
N MET A 57 -7.23 -15.16 8.84
CA MET A 57 -8.44 -15.88 9.27
C MET A 57 -8.74 -15.63 10.76
N ALA A 58 -7.73 -15.64 11.62
CA ALA A 58 -7.90 -15.32 13.04
C ALA A 58 -8.43 -13.89 13.24
N GLY A 59 -7.88 -12.91 12.52
CA GLY A 59 -8.37 -11.53 12.56
C GLY A 59 -9.81 -11.39 12.08
N LEU A 60 -10.16 -12.08 10.99
CA LEU A 60 -11.52 -12.10 10.43
C LEU A 60 -12.53 -12.72 11.42
N LEU A 61 -12.14 -13.78 12.13
CA LEU A 61 -12.96 -14.40 13.17
C LEU A 61 -13.18 -13.47 14.37
N LEU A 62 -12.13 -12.78 14.83
CA LEU A 62 -12.26 -11.81 15.93
C LEU A 62 -13.18 -10.65 15.54
N ASN A 63 -13.01 -10.10 14.34
CA ASN A 63 -13.89 -9.06 13.81
C ASN A 63 -15.36 -9.57 13.76
N ALA A 64 -15.59 -10.75 13.19
CA ALA A 64 -16.93 -11.35 13.14
C ALA A 64 -17.57 -11.51 14.54
N VAL A 65 -16.78 -11.89 15.56
CA VAL A 65 -17.26 -12.00 16.96
C VAL A 65 -17.60 -10.63 17.56
N HIS A 66 -16.75 -9.62 17.33
CA HIS A 66 -16.97 -8.27 17.83
C HIS A 66 -18.24 -7.62 17.24
N HIS A 67 -18.60 -7.98 16.01
CA HIS A 67 -19.77 -7.45 15.30
C HIS A 67 -20.97 -8.40 15.28
N LEU A 68 -21.00 -9.45 16.11
CA LEU A 68 -22.17 -10.32 16.25
C LEU A 68 -23.42 -9.48 16.60
N GLY A 69 -24.34 -9.36 15.64
CA GLY A 69 -25.58 -8.58 15.76
C GLY A 69 -25.63 -7.29 14.93
N HIS A 70 -24.53 -6.89 14.28
CA HIS A 70 -24.50 -5.79 13.30
C HIS A 70 -24.10 -6.39 11.94
N THR A 71 -25.07 -6.56 11.04
CA THR A 71 -24.81 -7.04 9.69
C THR A 71 -24.36 -5.86 8.83
N ASP A 72 -23.05 -5.62 8.74
CA ASP A 72 -22.53 -4.77 7.67
C ASP A 72 -22.23 -5.64 6.44
N GLU A 73 -22.87 -5.29 5.33
CA GLU A 73 -22.56 -5.88 4.03
C GLU A 73 -21.16 -5.42 3.60
N THR A 74 -20.13 -6.18 3.94
CA THR A 74 -18.84 -6.04 3.26
C THR A 74 -19.07 -6.33 1.78
N GLY A 75 -18.80 -5.37 0.89
CA GLY A 75 -19.07 -5.45 -0.56
C GLY A 75 -18.32 -6.56 -1.33
N ILE A 76 -17.61 -7.45 -0.62
CA ILE A 76 -16.98 -8.64 -1.18
C ILE A 76 -17.91 -9.84 -1.00
N SER A 77 -18.60 -10.22 -2.08
CA SER A 77 -19.43 -11.44 -2.06
C SER A 77 -18.56 -12.66 -1.72
N PRO A 78 -19.01 -13.54 -0.79
CA PRO A 78 -18.30 -14.76 -0.49
C PRO A 78 -18.28 -15.66 -1.71
N ALA A 79 -17.24 -16.50 -1.81
CA ALA A 79 -17.25 -17.58 -2.78
C ALA A 79 -18.39 -18.56 -2.44
N PRO A 80 -19.13 -19.08 -3.43
CA PRO A 80 -20.13 -20.12 -3.17
C PRO A 80 -19.46 -21.33 -2.50
N VAL A 81 -20.19 -21.98 -1.58
CA VAL A 81 -19.71 -23.17 -0.89
C VAL A 81 -19.39 -24.25 -1.92
N ALA A 82 -18.14 -24.70 -1.94
CA ALA A 82 -17.61 -25.70 -2.84
C ALA A 82 -17.47 -27.04 -2.10
N SER A 83 -17.60 -28.15 -2.84
CA SER A 83 -17.17 -29.44 -2.35
C SER A 83 -15.68 -29.42 -2.04
N SER A 84 -15.24 -30.15 -1.00
CA SER A 84 -13.82 -30.26 -0.67
C SER A 84 -13.00 -30.61 -1.93
N PRO A 85 -11.91 -29.87 -2.21
CA PRO A 85 -11.08 -30.13 -3.36
C PRO A 85 -10.47 -31.52 -3.16
N PRO A 86 -10.27 -32.29 -4.24
CA PRO A 86 -9.49 -33.51 -4.14
C PRO A 86 -8.14 -33.15 -3.52
N GLY A 87 -7.71 -33.94 -2.53
CA GLY A 87 -6.45 -33.71 -1.83
C GLY A 87 -5.31 -33.50 -2.84
N PRO A 88 -4.33 -32.62 -2.55
CA PRO A 88 -3.29 -32.32 -3.51
C PRO A 88 -2.55 -33.62 -3.86
N GLY A 89 -2.71 -34.09 -5.10
CA GLY A 89 -1.91 -35.21 -5.59
C GLY A 89 -0.42 -34.87 -5.44
N LEU A 90 0.44 -35.88 -5.29
CA LEU A 90 1.89 -35.72 -5.00
C LEU A 90 2.63 -34.77 -5.97
N ALA A 91 2.07 -34.52 -7.17
CA ALA A 91 2.61 -33.58 -8.14
C ALA A 91 2.59 -32.11 -7.66
N LYS A 92 1.55 -31.65 -6.95
CA LYS A 92 1.42 -30.22 -6.58
C LYS A 92 2.55 -29.75 -5.64
N PRO A 93 2.89 -30.48 -4.55
CA PRO A 93 4.02 -30.11 -3.70
C PRO A 93 5.38 -30.14 -4.43
N LEU A 94 5.59 -31.10 -5.34
CA LEU A 94 6.82 -31.20 -6.14
C LEU A 94 6.98 -30.02 -7.12
N THR A 95 5.89 -29.63 -7.79
CA THR A 95 5.88 -28.46 -8.67
C THR A 95 6.08 -27.16 -7.89
N PHE A 96 5.48 -27.05 -6.69
CA PHE A 96 5.71 -25.92 -5.79
C PHE A 96 7.19 -25.81 -5.40
N LEU A 97 7.79 -26.91 -4.94
CA LEU A 97 9.18 -26.92 -4.48
C LEU A 97 10.16 -26.58 -5.62
N SER A 98 10.00 -27.20 -6.79
CA SER A 98 10.87 -26.95 -7.94
C SER A 98 10.79 -25.50 -8.42
N SER A 99 9.58 -24.93 -8.52
CA SER A 99 9.39 -23.53 -8.90
C SER A 99 9.89 -22.55 -7.84
N ALA A 100 9.78 -22.88 -6.54
CA ALA A 100 10.32 -22.04 -5.46
C ALA A 100 11.85 -21.99 -5.49
N ILE A 101 12.50 -23.13 -5.74
CA ILE A 101 13.96 -23.20 -5.93
C ILE A 101 14.38 -22.40 -7.16
N ALA A 102 13.67 -22.55 -8.28
CA ALA A 102 13.95 -21.81 -9.51
C ALA A 102 13.82 -20.29 -9.31
N ALA A 103 12.78 -19.82 -8.61
CA ALA A 103 12.59 -18.40 -8.29
C ALA A 103 13.76 -17.84 -7.46
N LYS A 104 14.18 -18.56 -6.40
CA LYS A 104 15.32 -18.17 -5.56
C LYS A 104 16.63 -18.14 -6.34
N ALA A 105 16.85 -19.12 -7.22
CA ALA A 105 18.05 -19.17 -8.08
C ALA A 105 18.07 -18.01 -9.08
N SER A 106 16.93 -17.72 -9.73
CA SER A 106 16.78 -16.61 -10.67
C SER A 106 17.03 -15.25 -10.00
N ALA A 107 16.42 -15.00 -8.85
CA ALA A 107 16.62 -13.77 -8.08
C ALA A 107 18.09 -13.59 -7.67
N ARG A 108 18.75 -14.67 -7.22
CA ARG A 108 20.18 -14.64 -6.88
C ARG A 108 21.05 -14.33 -8.11
N LEU A 109 20.75 -14.94 -9.25
CA LEU A 109 21.49 -14.69 -10.49
C LEU A 109 21.31 -13.26 -10.98
N ALA A 110 20.07 -12.75 -11.00
CA ALA A 110 19.78 -11.37 -11.40
C ALA A 110 20.56 -10.36 -10.55
N ARG A 111 20.63 -10.58 -9.23
CA ARG A 111 21.43 -9.75 -8.32
C ARG A 111 22.93 -9.82 -8.62
N LEU A 112 23.46 -11.02 -8.87
CA LEU A 112 24.89 -11.20 -9.23
C LEU A 112 25.25 -10.54 -10.57
N LEU A 113 24.30 -10.49 -11.51
CA LEU A 113 24.47 -9.85 -12.82
C LEU A 113 24.20 -8.34 -12.80
N GLY A 114 23.82 -7.75 -11.67
CA GLY A 114 23.41 -6.34 -11.59
C GLY A 114 22.14 -6.04 -12.40
N GLN A 115 21.33 -7.06 -12.68
CA GLN A 115 20.10 -6.98 -13.48
C GLN A 115 18.83 -7.09 -12.62
N ALA A 116 18.98 -7.05 -11.29
CA ALA A 116 17.85 -7.08 -10.38
C ALA A 116 16.97 -5.84 -10.63
N PRO A 117 15.67 -6.01 -10.86
CA PRO A 117 14.76 -4.89 -10.95
C PRO A 117 14.74 -4.13 -9.62
N ARG A 118 14.51 -2.82 -9.71
CA ARG A 118 14.45 -1.91 -8.57
C ARG A 118 13.41 -0.82 -8.81
N TRP A 119 12.97 -0.19 -7.74
CA TRP A 119 12.14 0.99 -7.82
C TRP A 119 12.93 2.18 -8.35
N PHE A 120 12.27 3.05 -9.09
CA PHE A 120 12.80 4.36 -9.47
C PHE A 120 11.67 5.37 -9.57
N VAL A 121 11.95 6.59 -9.16
CA VAL A 121 11.00 7.71 -9.22
C VAL A 121 11.05 8.34 -10.60
N ALA A 122 9.91 8.82 -11.09
CA ALA A 122 9.79 9.59 -12.30
C ALA A 122 8.75 10.71 -12.13
N TRP A 123 8.92 11.82 -12.85
CA TRP A 123 7.99 12.96 -12.80
C TRP A 123 7.62 13.46 -14.18
N ARG A 124 6.52 14.19 -14.28
CA ARG A 124 6.21 15.04 -15.43
C ARG A 124 5.64 16.37 -14.99
N ARG A 125 5.79 17.39 -15.84
CA ARG A 125 5.28 18.74 -15.63
C ARG A 125 4.47 19.21 -16.84
N GLY A 126 3.50 20.10 -16.62
CA GLY A 126 2.60 20.57 -17.68
C GLY A 126 1.48 19.58 -18.01
N ALA A 127 1.33 18.52 -17.21
CA ALA A 127 0.11 17.73 -17.23
C ALA A 127 -1.04 18.59 -16.70
N ASN A 128 -2.26 18.33 -17.16
CA ASN A 128 -3.47 18.86 -16.54
C ASN A 128 -3.92 17.82 -15.50
N PRO A 129 -3.49 17.89 -14.23
CA PRO A 129 -3.50 16.69 -13.40
C PRO A 129 -4.93 16.27 -13.11
N GLY A 130 -5.24 15.00 -13.41
CA GLY A 130 -6.61 14.48 -13.35
C GLY A 130 -7.50 14.87 -14.51
N ALA A 131 -6.98 15.20 -15.68
CA ALA A 131 -7.75 15.05 -16.91
C ALA A 131 -8.10 13.58 -17.18
N SER A 132 -7.24 12.66 -16.73
CA SER A 132 -7.41 11.22 -16.92
C SER A 132 -6.91 10.46 -15.70
N LEU A 133 -7.56 9.32 -15.42
CA LEU A 133 -7.06 8.29 -14.51
C LEU A 133 -6.18 7.26 -15.25
N ASP A 134 -6.01 7.41 -16.57
CA ASP A 134 -5.04 6.66 -17.36
C ASP A 134 -3.68 7.38 -17.31
N ILE A 135 -2.71 6.77 -16.63
CA ILE A 135 -1.38 7.34 -16.48
C ILE A 135 -0.52 6.92 -17.68
N ALA A 136 -0.22 7.87 -18.56
CA ALA A 136 0.72 7.65 -19.66
C ALA A 136 2.18 7.70 -19.15
N TRP A 137 2.67 6.60 -18.59
CA TRP A 137 4.02 6.47 -17.99
C TRP A 137 5.19 6.88 -18.90
N ARG A 138 5.01 6.83 -20.23
CA ARG A 138 6.06 7.19 -21.19
C ARG A 138 6.41 8.67 -21.18
N ASP A 139 5.53 9.50 -20.63
CA ASP A 139 5.69 10.96 -20.58
C ASP A 139 6.43 11.40 -19.30
N PHE A 140 6.85 10.46 -18.45
CA PHE A 140 7.56 10.74 -17.22
C PHE A 140 9.08 10.68 -17.44
N THR A 141 9.77 11.64 -16.85
CA THR A 141 11.24 11.73 -16.80
C THR A 141 11.74 10.98 -15.57
N PRO A 142 12.57 9.94 -15.72
CA PRO A 142 13.10 9.20 -14.58
C PRO A 142 14.16 9.99 -13.81
N LEU A 143 14.16 9.84 -12.48
CA LEU A 143 15.17 10.37 -11.58
C LEU A 143 16.40 9.45 -11.54
N PRO A 144 17.60 9.95 -11.88
CA PRO A 144 18.81 9.14 -11.80
C PRO A 144 19.17 8.78 -10.35
N ASP A 145 19.39 7.48 -10.08
CA ASP A 145 19.78 6.96 -8.75
C ASP A 145 21.30 6.79 -8.54
N GLY A 146 22.09 7.03 -9.59
CA GLY A 146 23.55 6.90 -9.54
C GLY A 146 24.07 5.50 -9.21
N GLY A 147 23.22 4.46 -9.24
CA GLY A 147 23.58 3.06 -9.04
C GLY A 147 23.87 2.65 -7.59
N ARG A 148 23.62 3.52 -6.60
CA ARG A 148 23.98 3.26 -5.18
C ARG A 148 22.79 2.89 -4.29
N GLY A 149 21.58 2.89 -4.85
CA GLY A 149 20.35 2.56 -4.16
C GLY A 149 19.18 2.53 -5.13
N TYR A 150 17.99 2.68 -4.58
CA TYR A 150 16.76 2.91 -5.32
C TYR A 150 15.92 4.00 -4.67
N TYR A 151 14.95 4.52 -5.42
CA TYR A 151 14.01 5.53 -4.95
C TYR A 151 12.57 5.04 -5.16
N ALA A 152 11.70 5.31 -4.20
CA ALA A 152 10.27 4.97 -4.25
C ALA A 152 9.42 6.04 -3.54
N ASP A 153 8.11 5.87 -3.58
CA ASP A 153 7.10 6.65 -2.87
C ASP A 153 7.25 8.17 -2.99
N PRO A 154 7.22 8.75 -4.20
CA PRO A 154 7.39 10.19 -4.34
C PRO A 154 6.14 10.95 -3.91
N PHE A 155 6.32 11.97 -3.07
CA PHE A 155 5.30 12.95 -2.69
C PHE A 155 5.75 14.36 -3.05
N VAL A 156 4.85 15.18 -3.57
CA VAL A 156 5.19 16.50 -4.13
C VAL A 156 4.38 17.63 -3.50
N LEU A 157 5.06 18.72 -3.14
CA LEU A 157 4.47 20.01 -2.78
C LEU A 157 4.95 21.09 -3.74
N LEU A 158 4.03 21.76 -4.43
CA LEU A 158 4.35 22.89 -5.30
C LEU A 158 4.35 24.20 -4.50
N ARG A 159 5.46 24.95 -4.54
CA ARG A 159 5.59 26.29 -3.94
C ARG A 159 6.08 27.29 -4.98
N GLY A 160 5.18 28.19 -5.38
CA GLY A 160 5.41 29.01 -6.57
C GLY A 160 5.65 28.10 -7.78
N ASP A 161 6.77 28.31 -8.46
CA ASP A 161 7.13 27.49 -9.62
C ASP A 161 8.03 26.29 -9.28
N THR A 162 8.38 26.09 -8.00
CA THR A 162 9.28 25.01 -7.57
C THR A 162 8.48 23.86 -6.97
N ALA A 163 8.61 22.66 -7.55
CA ALA A 163 8.07 21.44 -6.97
C ALA A 163 9.10 20.81 -6.04
N HIS A 164 8.74 20.64 -4.77
CA HIS A 164 9.55 19.94 -3.77
C HIS A 164 9.08 18.49 -3.69
N VAL A 165 9.96 17.55 -4.01
CA VAL A 165 9.63 16.12 -4.03
C VAL A 165 10.38 15.41 -2.92
N PHE A 166 9.64 14.71 -2.07
CA PHE A 166 10.14 13.83 -1.01
C PHE A 166 9.98 12.39 -1.46
N ILE A 167 10.98 11.56 -1.21
CA ILE A 167 11.06 10.17 -1.68
C ILE A 167 11.60 9.27 -0.58
N GLU A 168 11.25 7.99 -0.62
CA GLU A 168 12.06 6.95 0.00
C GLU A 168 13.38 6.82 -0.80
N GLU A 169 14.50 6.84 -0.10
CA GLU A 169 15.79 6.41 -0.61
C GLU A 169 16.26 5.17 0.17
N VAL A 170 16.64 4.12 -0.55
CA VAL A 170 17.23 2.91 0.06
C VAL A 170 18.64 2.71 -0.46
N PRO A 171 19.66 3.19 0.26
CA PRO A 171 21.05 2.95 -0.11
C PRO A 171 21.38 1.45 -0.01
N PHE A 172 21.98 0.87 -1.04
CA PHE A 172 22.34 -0.56 -1.03
C PHE A 172 23.35 -0.93 0.04
N ALA A 173 24.17 0.03 0.48
CA ALA A 173 25.15 -0.17 1.54
C ALA A 173 24.51 -0.46 2.90
N THR A 174 23.32 0.11 3.17
CA THR A 174 22.63 0.00 4.46
C THR A 174 21.38 -0.86 4.37
N GLY A 175 20.71 -0.88 3.22
CA GLY A 175 19.45 -1.61 3.01
C GLY A 175 18.28 -1.08 3.83
N LYS A 176 18.38 0.14 4.36
CA LYS A 176 17.38 0.80 5.22
C LYS A 176 16.91 2.08 4.54
N GLY A 177 15.59 2.24 4.45
CA GLY A 177 14.95 3.43 3.91
C GLY A 177 15.16 4.66 4.77
N ILE A 178 15.47 5.77 4.10
CA ILE A 178 15.55 7.12 4.64
C ILE A 178 14.69 8.03 3.74
N ILE A 179 14.32 9.21 4.24
CA ILE A 179 13.62 10.18 3.40
C ILE A 179 14.63 11.14 2.78
N SER A 180 14.57 11.26 1.47
CA SER A 180 15.37 12.19 0.68
C SER A 180 14.48 13.20 -0.05
N HIS A 181 15.08 14.30 -0.46
CA HIS A 181 14.41 15.42 -1.12
C HIS A 181 15.17 15.87 -2.36
N PHE A 182 14.43 16.31 -3.38
CA PHE A 182 14.96 17.08 -4.50
C PHE A 182 13.90 18.10 -4.97
N THR A 183 14.31 19.06 -5.81
CA THR A 183 13.39 20.02 -6.43
C THR A 183 13.34 19.87 -7.94
N ILE A 184 12.21 20.24 -8.53
CA ILE A 184 12.03 20.41 -9.97
C ILE A 184 11.64 21.88 -10.23
N ASP A 185 12.40 22.57 -11.08
CA ASP A 185 12.12 23.96 -11.47
C ASP A 185 11.04 24.07 -12.57
N ALA A 186 10.69 25.32 -12.94
CA ALA A 186 9.67 25.65 -13.95
C ALA A 186 9.91 24.95 -15.30
N GLU A 187 11.18 24.77 -15.65
CA GLU A 187 11.63 24.14 -16.88
C GLU A 187 11.68 22.60 -16.79
N GLY A 188 11.33 22.02 -15.64
CA GLY A 188 11.29 20.58 -15.42
C GLY A 188 12.64 19.96 -15.04
N LYS A 189 13.64 20.79 -14.70
CA LYS A 189 14.98 20.32 -14.33
C LYS A 189 15.05 19.97 -12.84
N ALA A 190 15.49 18.75 -12.57
CA ALA A 190 15.67 18.24 -11.20
C ALA A 190 17.04 18.61 -10.62
N THR A 191 17.08 18.88 -9.31
CA THR A 191 18.34 18.93 -8.53
C THR A 191 18.81 17.53 -8.14
N ALA A 192 20.04 17.43 -7.61
CA ALA A 192 20.48 16.22 -6.92
C ALA A 192 19.64 15.97 -5.66
N THR A 193 19.43 14.69 -5.36
CA THR A 193 18.77 14.23 -4.13
C THR A 193 19.64 14.48 -2.90
N ARG A 194 19.00 14.72 -1.75
CA ARG A 194 19.65 14.93 -0.46
C ARG A 194 18.83 14.29 0.66
N PRO A 195 19.44 13.53 1.58
CA PRO A 195 18.76 13.05 2.78
C PRO A 195 18.24 14.20 3.64
N VAL A 196 17.01 14.08 4.14
CA VAL A 196 16.35 15.08 5.00
C VAL A 196 15.79 14.50 6.29
N LEU A 197 15.56 13.18 6.36
CA LEU A 197 15.15 12.50 7.58
C LEU A 197 15.69 11.08 7.61
N GLU A 198 16.40 10.75 8.69
CA GLU A 198 16.91 9.41 8.96
C GLU A 198 16.64 9.03 10.43
N ARG A 199 16.23 7.78 10.63
CA ARG A 199 15.94 7.17 11.94
C ARG A 199 16.70 5.84 12.09
N PRO A 200 16.79 5.25 13.30
CA PRO A 200 17.40 3.93 13.48
C PRO A 200 16.56 2.78 12.88
N TYR A 201 15.37 3.08 12.36
CA TYR A 201 14.45 2.16 11.67
C TYR A 201 14.20 2.64 10.23
N HIS A 202 13.60 1.76 9.41
CA HIS A 202 13.24 2.04 8.02
C HIS A 202 12.16 3.12 7.93
N LEU A 203 12.33 4.04 6.99
CA LEU A 203 11.34 5.05 6.61
C LEU A 203 11.01 4.93 5.13
N SER A 204 9.73 5.03 4.78
CA SER A 204 9.21 5.10 3.41
C SER A 204 7.99 6.02 3.36
N TYR A 205 7.28 6.09 2.23
CA TYR A 205 6.01 6.80 2.07
C TYR A 205 5.92 8.18 2.78
N PRO A 206 6.74 9.17 2.40
CA PRO A 206 6.81 10.47 3.07
C PRO A 206 5.60 11.36 2.73
N PHE A 207 4.41 11.03 3.27
CA PHE A 207 3.19 11.80 3.04
C PHE A 207 3.34 13.23 3.59
N VAL A 208 3.54 14.19 2.70
CA VAL A 208 3.74 15.62 3.04
C VAL A 208 2.52 16.46 2.71
N PHE A 209 2.19 17.40 3.59
CA PHE A 209 1.03 18.28 3.45
C PHE A 209 1.20 19.60 4.20
N GLU A 210 0.41 20.60 3.84
CA GLU A 210 0.37 21.90 4.53
C GLU A 210 -0.92 22.01 5.34
N ARG A 211 -0.81 22.46 6.59
CA ARG A 211 -1.96 22.68 7.49
C ARG A 211 -1.61 23.71 8.55
N ASP A 212 -2.53 24.61 8.83
CA ASP A 212 -2.43 25.61 9.91
C ASP A 212 -1.17 26.49 9.81
N GLY A 213 -0.74 26.79 8.58
CA GLY A 213 0.46 27.58 8.29
C GLY A 213 1.78 26.81 8.38
N GLU A 214 1.73 25.53 8.75
CA GLU A 214 2.89 24.66 8.93
C GLU A 214 2.98 23.61 7.82
N THR A 215 4.16 23.01 7.68
CA THR A 215 4.39 21.87 6.78
C THR A 215 4.64 20.61 7.59
N TRP A 216 3.89 19.57 7.26
CA TRP A 216 3.85 18.33 7.99
C TRP A 216 4.30 17.16 7.11
N MET A 217 4.80 16.12 7.75
CA MET A 217 5.14 14.85 7.13
C MET A 217 4.69 13.70 8.03
N ILE A 218 4.05 12.70 7.44
CA ILE A 218 3.77 11.40 8.06
C ILE A 218 4.50 10.35 7.22
N PRO A 219 5.75 9.98 7.56
CA PRO A 219 6.42 8.87 6.89
C PRO A 219 5.85 7.53 7.39
N GLU A 220 5.98 6.47 6.59
CA GLU A 220 5.75 5.12 7.10
C GLU A 220 6.81 4.79 8.16
N THR A 221 6.35 4.40 9.35
CA THR A 221 7.18 4.01 10.49
C THR A 221 6.76 2.66 11.07
N SER A 222 6.21 1.77 10.24
CA SER A 222 5.73 0.43 10.61
C SER A 222 6.80 -0.42 11.31
N ALA A 223 8.07 -0.28 10.92
CA ALA A 223 9.20 -0.93 11.58
C ALA A 223 9.41 -0.50 13.04
N ASN A 224 8.92 0.68 13.42
CA ASN A 224 8.92 1.21 14.78
C ASN A 224 7.58 0.99 15.52
N ARG A 225 6.60 0.33 14.88
CA ARG A 225 5.25 0.08 15.40
C ARG A 225 4.46 1.36 15.76
N THR A 226 4.68 2.43 15.01
CA THR A 226 4.04 3.73 15.24
C THR A 226 3.55 4.35 13.94
N VAL A 227 2.65 5.33 14.04
CA VAL A 227 2.48 6.40 13.04
C VAL A 227 3.00 7.69 13.64
N GLU A 228 4.05 8.26 13.07
CA GLU A 228 4.71 9.46 13.57
C GLU A 228 4.38 10.70 12.73
N LEU A 229 4.13 11.83 13.38
CA LEU A 229 3.94 13.14 12.75
C LEU A 229 5.19 13.98 12.93
N TYR A 230 5.70 14.53 11.83
CA TYR A 230 6.83 15.44 11.80
C TYR A 230 6.41 16.81 11.30
N ARG A 231 6.99 17.86 11.88
CA ARG A 231 6.86 19.25 11.43
C ARG A 231 8.16 19.73 10.82
N ALA A 232 8.08 20.51 9.74
CA ALA A 232 9.24 21.17 9.18
C ALA A 232 9.64 22.34 10.10
N GLU A 233 10.72 22.18 10.86
CA GLU A 233 11.33 23.29 11.60
C GLU A 233 12.04 24.26 10.65
N ARG A 234 12.61 23.72 9.57
CA ARG A 234 13.06 24.48 8.40
C ARG A 234 12.76 23.65 7.16
N PHE A 235 11.85 24.13 6.34
CA PHE A 235 11.53 23.46 5.09
C PHE A 235 12.65 23.67 4.04
N PRO A 236 13.03 22.66 3.24
CA PRO A 236 12.52 21.28 3.22
C PRO A 236 13.35 20.28 4.05
N ASP A 237 14.42 20.71 4.71
CA ASP A 237 15.54 19.85 5.09
C ASP A 237 15.73 19.60 6.60
N ARG A 238 14.92 20.22 7.47
CA ARG A 238 14.96 19.99 8.91
C ARG A 238 13.58 19.69 9.46
N TRP A 239 13.41 18.45 9.90
CA TRP A 239 12.17 17.90 10.44
C TRP A 239 12.33 17.56 11.92
N VAL A 240 11.30 17.87 12.71
CA VAL A 240 11.20 17.51 14.12
C VAL A 240 10.00 16.61 14.32
N LYS A 241 10.16 15.54 15.10
CA LYS A 241 9.03 14.69 15.49
C LYS A 241 8.14 15.47 16.46
N GLU A 242 6.92 15.75 16.05
CA GLU A 242 5.95 16.51 16.83
C GLU A 242 5.11 15.58 17.71
N ALA A 243 4.62 14.46 17.15
CA ALA A 243 3.74 13.54 17.87
C ALA A 243 3.85 12.09 17.36
N VAL A 244 3.39 11.15 18.18
CA VAL A 244 3.03 9.79 17.77
C VAL A 244 1.50 9.76 17.69
N LEU A 245 0.96 9.58 16.48
CA LEU A 245 -0.48 9.61 16.21
C LEU A 245 -1.14 8.29 16.60
N LEU A 246 -0.48 7.18 16.32
CA LEU A 246 -0.87 5.82 16.69
C LEU A 246 0.35 5.08 17.23
N ASP A 247 0.16 4.32 18.30
CA ASP A 247 1.21 3.56 18.99
C ASP A 247 0.89 2.06 19.04
N ASP A 248 1.94 1.24 19.15
CA ASP A 248 1.89 -0.23 19.12
C ASP A 248 1.10 -0.84 17.94
N ILE A 249 1.21 -0.22 16.76
CA ILE A 249 0.49 -0.63 15.55
C ILE A 249 1.44 -0.88 14.39
N LEU A 250 1.14 -1.89 13.59
CA LEU A 250 1.77 -2.10 12.30
C LEU A 250 0.92 -1.44 11.21
N ALA A 251 1.23 -0.17 10.95
CA ALA A 251 0.52 0.69 10.02
C ALA A 251 1.47 1.13 8.90
N ASP A 252 1.07 0.82 7.68
CA ASP A 252 1.82 1.06 6.46
C ASP A 252 1.14 2.16 5.61
N ASP A 253 1.91 2.95 4.88
CA ASP A 253 1.45 4.00 3.96
C ASP A 253 0.38 4.97 4.52
N ALA A 254 0.55 5.42 5.76
CA ALA A 254 -0.41 6.27 6.45
C ALA A 254 -0.70 7.58 5.68
N THR A 255 -1.96 7.80 5.30
CA THR A 255 -2.42 8.89 4.43
C THR A 255 -3.55 9.67 5.09
N LEU A 256 -3.38 10.99 5.22
CA LEU A 256 -4.36 11.88 5.87
C LEU A 256 -5.32 12.52 4.86
N ILE A 257 -6.58 12.69 5.23
CA ILE A 257 -7.54 13.56 4.55
C ILE A 257 -8.47 14.24 5.55
N GLU A 258 -8.93 15.44 5.25
CA GLU A 258 -10.05 16.07 5.95
C GLU A 258 -11.35 15.80 5.18
N HIS A 259 -12.35 15.24 5.87
CA HIS A 259 -13.64 14.91 5.27
C HIS A 259 -14.74 14.98 6.33
N GLY A 260 -15.87 15.63 5.98
CA GLY A 260 -17.02 15.72 6.88
C GLY A 260 -16.73 16.45 8.20
N GLY A 261 -15.76 17.38 8.21
CA GLY A 261 -15.35 18.10 9.43
C GLY A 261 -14.47 17.28 10.39
N ARG A 262 -13.97 16.12 9.96
CA ARG A 262 -13.03 15.29 10.71
C ARG A 262 -11.77 15.00 9.91
N LEU A 263 -10.69 14.71 10.63
CA LEU A 263 -9.48 14.16 10.04
C LEU A 263 -9.58 12.64 10.01
N TRP A 264 -9.17 12.07 8.89
CA TRP A 264 -9.16 10.64 8.64
C TRP A 264 -7.76 10.19 8.23
N LEU A 265 -7.26 9.16 8.89
CA LEU A 265 -6.01 8.50 8.56
C LEU A 265 -6.31 7.11 7.98
N PHE A 266 -5.85 6.89 6.76
CA PHE A 266 -5.94 5.63 6.03
C PHE A 266 -4.58 4.94 6.10
N ALA A 267 -4.52 3.68 6.52
CA ALA A 267 -3.27 2.92 6.55
C ALA A 267 -3.50 1.46 6.18
N GLY A 268 -2.53 0.84 5.51
CA GLY A 268 -2.43 -0.62 5.48
C GLY A 268 -2.22 -1.12 6.91
N VAL A 269 -3.04 -2.04 7.41
CA VAL A 269 -2.90 -2.57 8.77
C VAL A 269 -2.63 -4.07 8.75
N ARG A 270 -1.70 -4.53 9.57
CA ARG A 270 -1.35 -5.95 9.67
C ARG A 270 -1.44 -6.47 11.08
N ASP A 271 -2.08 -7.63 11.20
CA ASP A 271 -2.17 -8.40 12.43
C ASP A 271 -1.22 -9.60 12.33
N TRP A 272 -0.40 -9.80 13.36
CA TRP A 272 0.56 -10.91 13.44
C TRP A 272 1.43 -11.05 12.17
N GLN A 273 1.24 -12.12 11.40
CA GLN A 273 2.00 -12.45 10.18
C GLN A 273 1.17 -12.25 8.90
N ALA A 274 0.02 -11.57 9.00
CA ALA A 274 -0.80 -11.20 7.85
C ALA A 274 -0.03 -10.26 6.89
N SER A 275 -0.46 -10.22 5.63
CA SER A 275 0.23 -9.42 4.62
C SER A 275 0.09 -7.93 4.88
N SER A 276 1.14 -7.19 4.55
CA SER A 276 1.22 -5.72 4.67
C SER A 276 0.35 -4.94 3.66
N TRP A 277 -0.34 -5.60 2.72
CA TRP A 277 -1.10 -4.89 1.66
C TRP A 277 -2.54 -5.35 1.42
N GLU A 278 -3.08 -6.22 2.28
CA GLU A 278 -4.42 -6.78 2.08
C GLU A 278 -5.52 -6.07 2.87
N ALA A 279 -5.18 -5.33 3.94
CA ALA A 279 -6.16 -4.77 4.85
C ALA A 279 -6.01 -3.27 5.02
N LEU A 280 -7.12 -2.54 4.91
CA LEU A 280 -7.19 -1.10 5.14
C LEU A 280 -7.81 -0.82 6.52
N GLY A 281 -7.08 -0.10 7.36
CA GLY A 281 -7.58 0.48 8.60
C GLY A 281 -7.83 1.97 8.46
N LEU A 282 -8.90 2.46 9.09
CA LEU A 282 -9.23 3.87 9.22
C LEU A 282 -9.15 4.31 10.68
N PHE A 283 -8.67 5.54 10.87
CA PHE A 283 -8.65 6.20 12.16
C PHE A 283 -9.15 7.62 11.97
N HIS A 284 -9.82 8.18 12.97
CA HIS A 284 -10.32 9.55 12.90
C HIS A 284 -10.01 10.35 14.15
N ALA A 285 -9.92 11.67 13.97
CA ALA A 285 -9.69 12.63 15.03
C ALA A 285 -10.32 13.98 14.69
N GLU A 286 -10.56 14.80 15.72
CA GLU A 286 -11.00 16.20 15.54
C GLU A 286 -9.82 17.13 15.27
N THR A 287 -8.63 16.79 15.78
CA THR A 287 -7.41 17.58 15.61
C THR A 287 -6.28 16.69 15.11
N LEU A 288 -5.29 17.29 14.45
CA LEU A 288 -4.16 16.55 13.88
C LEU A 288 -3.37 15.78 14.95
N MET A 289 -3.33 16.33 16.16
CA MET A 289 -2.64 15.77 17.32
C MET A 289 -3.45 14.68 18.02
N GLY A 290 -4.67 14.40 17.54
CA GLY A 290 -5.57 13.41 18.13
C GLY A 290 -6.49 13.99 19.21
N PRO A 291 -6.99 13.14 20.13
CA PRO A 291 -6.76 11.69 20.16
C PRO A 291 -7.31 11.00 18.90
N TRP A 292 -6.54 10.05 18.37
CA TRP A 292 -6.94 9.25 17.22
C TRP A 292 -7.74 8.03 17.68
N GLN A 293 -8.88 7.81 17.04
CA GLN A 293 -9.79 6.71 17.33
C GLN A 293 -9.85 5.77 16.13
N ALA A 294 -9.77 4.47 16.38
CA ALA A 294 -9.96 3.47 15.33
C ALA A 294 -11.43 3.45 14.90
N HIS A 295 -11.67 3.39 13.58
CA HIS A 295 -13.01 3.18 13.05
C HIS A 295 -13.56 1.83 13.50
N ALA A 296 -14.84 1.78 13.91
CA ALA A 296 -15.44 0.59 14.50
C ALA A 296 -15.40 -0.63 13.55
N GLY A 297 -15.58 -0.40 12.24
CA GLY A 297 -15.52 -1.44 11.21
C GLY A 297 -14.11 -1.86 10.78
N ASN A 298 -13.04 -1.57 11.56
CA ASN A 298 -11.69 -1.94 11.15
C ASN A 298 -11.43 -3.47 11.20
N PRO A 299 -10.69 -4.02 10.21
CA PRO A 299 -10.30 -3.36 8.95
C PRO A 299 -11.51 -3.18 8.04
N VAL A 300 -11.67 -1.97 7.48
CA VAL A 300 -12.85 -1.61 6.67
C VAL A 300 -12.84 -2.23 5.27
N LEU A 301 -11.69 -2.75 4.83
CA LEU A 301 -11.53 -3.43 3.56
C LEU A 301 -10.46 -4.52 3.69
N LEU A 302 -10.78 -5.70 3.16
CA LEU A 302 -9.86 -6.85 3.03
C LEU A 302 -9.77 -7.25 1.56
N ASP A 303 -8.96 -6.52 0.79
CA ASP A 303 -8.76 -6.76 -0.64
C ASP A 303 -7.38 -6.25 -1.11
N PRO A 304 -6.43 -7.13 -1.46
CA PRO A 304 -5.14 -6.71 -1.97
C PRO A 304 -5.21 -5.99 -3.32
N ALA A 305 -6.36 -5.98 -3.98
CA ALA A 305 -6.56 -5.21 -5.21
C ALA A 305 -6.81 -3.72 -4.96
N ALA A 306 -7.07 -3.30 -3.72
CA ALA A 306 -7.42 -1.92 -3.43
C ALA A 306 -7.24 -1.49 -1.96
N ALA A 307 -6.68 -2.30 -1.05
CA ALA A 307 -6.58 -1.93 0.37
C ALA A 307 -5.46 -0.91 0.63
N ARG A 308 -4.21 -1.30 0.35
CA ARG A 308 -3.02 -0.50 0.68
C ARG A 308 -3.03 0.88 -0.01
N PRO A 309 -2.83 1.98 0.72
CA PRO A 309 -2.70 3.32 0.13
C PRO A 309 -1.56 3.42 -0.91
N ALA A 310 -1.68 4.36 -1.84
CA ALA A 310 -0.73 4.53 -2.96
C ALA A 310 -0.49 6.00 -3.35
N GLY A 311 -0.62 6.90 -2.38
CA GLY A 311 -0.47 8.34 -2.55
C GLY A 311 -1.63 9.14 -1.96
N ALA A 312 -1.49 10.47 -2.06
CA ALA A 312 -2.45 11.44 -1.58
C ALA A 312 -3.77 11.34 -2.34
N MET A 313 -4.88 11.49 -1.61
CA MET A 313 -6.20 11.54 -2.20
C MET A 313 -6.42 12.86 -2.94
N PHE A 314 -7.26 12.83 -3.97
CA PHE A 314 -7.50 14.01 -4.78
C PHE A 314 -8.91 14.05 -5.35
N THR A 315 -9.38 15.26 -5.71
CA THR A 315 -10.66 15.42 -6.37
C THR A 315 -10.54 15.24 -7.89
N HIS A 316 -11.42 14.44 -8.47
CA HIS A 316 -11.57 14.26 -9.92
C HIS A 316 -13.06 14.26 -10.27
N ASN A 317 -13.48 15.12 -11.20
CA ASN A 317 -14.88 15.30 -11.59
C ASN A 317 -15.83 15.49 -10.38
N GLY A 318 -15.39 16.29 -9.39
CA GLY A 318 -16.17 16.59 -8.18
C GLY A 318 -16.27 15.43 -7.18
N ARG A 319 -15.55 14.32 -7.39
CA ARG A 319 -15.54 13.16 -6.50
C ARG A 319 -14.16 12.97 -5.87
N LEU A 320 -14.13 12.52 -4.61
CA LEU A 320 -12.89 12.17 -3.93
C LEU A 320 -12.38 10.82 -4.45
N ILE A 321 -11.15 10.81 -4.95
CA ILE A 321 -10.45 9.62 -5.45
C ILE A 321 -9.30 9.29 -4.52
N ARG A 322 -9.24 8.03 -4.09
CA ARG A 322 -8.15 7.44 -3.34
C ARG A 322 -7.30 6.57 -4.26
N PRO A 323 -6.01 6.88 -4.45
CA PRO A 323 -5.04 5.93 -4.96
C PRO A 323 -4.86 4.77 -3.98
N ALA A 324 -4.88 3.56 -4.50
CA ALA A 324 -4.54 2.34 -3.78
C ALA A 324 -3.66 1.44 -4.64
N GLN A 325 -2.87 0.58 -4.01
CA GLN A 325 -2.07 -0.40 -4.72
C GLN A 325 -2.98 -1.54 -5.22
N ASP A 326 -2.76 -1.97 -6.46
CA ASP A 326 -3.31 -3.20 -7.02
C ASP A 326 -2.28 -4.33 -6.88
N CYS A 327 -2.27 -4.97 -5.72
CA CYS A 327 -1.31 -6.02 -5.38
C CYS A 327 -1.74 -7.43 -5.80
N ARG A 328 -2.71 -7.57 -6.72
CA ARG A 328 -3.14 -8.90 -7.22
C ARG A 328 -2.01 -9.65 -7.93
N GLY A 329 -1.08 -8.92 -8.55
CA GLY A 329 0.11 -9.48 -9.19
C GLY A 329 1.34 -9.56 -8.27
N GLY A 330 1.19 -9.29 -6.97
CA GLY A 330 2.28 -9.07 -6.03
C GLY A 330 2.42 -7.60 -5.62
N TYR A 331 3.30 -7.34 -4.66
CA TYR A 331 3.53 -5.99 -4.12
C TYR A 331 3.76 -4.95 -5.22
N GLY A 332 2.96 -3.89 -5.22
CA GLY A 332 3.13 -2.78 -6.14
C GLY A 332 2.96 -3.11 -7.64
N ALA A 333 2.24 -4.17 -8.00
CA ALA A 333 2.06 -4.56 -9.40
C ALA A 333 1.30 -3.52 -10.25
N GLY A 334 0.54 -2.63 -9.61
CA GLY A 334 -0.11 -1.49 -10.25
C GLY A 334 -0.90 -0.63 -9.27
N LEU A 335 -1.73 0.25 -9.82
CA LEU A 335 -2.61 1.15 -9.09
C LEU A 335 -4.07 0.84 -9.36
N ALA A 336 -4.88 1.06 -8.33
CA ALA A 336 -6.32 1.21 -8.39
C ALA A 336 -6.68 2.64 -7.98
N PHE A 337 -7.60 3.26 -8.70
CA PHE A 337 -8.20 4.53 -8.32
C PHE A 337 -9.62 4.27 -7.83
N ALA A 338 -9.87 4.50 -6.55
CA ALA A 338 -11.14 4.23 -5.91
C ALA A 338 -11.88 5.54 -5.61
N ARG A 339 -13.10 5.68 -6.09
CA ARG A 339 -14.02 6.75 -5.68
C ARG A 339 -14.51 6.45 -4.27
N ILE A 340 -14.37 7.40 -3.35
CA ILE A 340 -14.96 7.28 -2.01
C ILE A 340 -16.45 7.63 -2.12
N ASP A 341 -17.30 6.66 -1.75
CA ASP A 341 -18.76 6.77 -1.80
C ASP A 341 -19.36 7.07 -0.43
N ARG A 342 -18.72 6.59 0.64
CA ARG A 342 -19.07 6.87 2.03
C ARG A 342 -17.82 6.91 2.90
N LEU A 343 -17.75 7.89 3.80
CA LEU A 343 -16.71 8.01 4.82
C LEU A 343 -17.28 8.78 6.02
N ASP A 344 -17.70 8.03 7.04
CA ASP A 344 -18.19 8.53 8.31
C ASP A 344 -17.84 7.54 9.43
N GLU A 345 -18.18 7.86 10.68
CA GLU A 345 -17.84 7.05 11.86
C GLU A 345 -18.53 5.69 11.88
N GLU A 346 -19.60 5.53 11.09
CA GLU A 346 -20.43 4.33 11.03
C GLU A 346 -20.09 3.46 9.82
N GLY A 347 -19.43 3.99 8.79
CA GLY A 347 -19.18 3.21 7.59
C GLY A 347 -18.22 3.82 6.57
N PHE A 348 -17.67 2.90 5.77
CA PHE A 348 -16.78 3.21 4.66
C PHE A 348 -17.23 2.44 3.42
N ALA A 349 -17.29 3.13 2.27
CA ALA A 349 -17.54 2.51 0.98
C ALA A 349 -16.71 3.18 -0.11
N GLN A 350 -16.19 2.36 -1.02
CA GLN A 350 -15.47 2.83 -2.21
C GLN A 350 -15.78 1.97 -3.44
N GLU A 351 -15.73 2.58 -4.62
CA GLU A 351 -15.82 1.90 -5.91
C GLU A 351 -14.52 2.10 -6.70
N VAL A 352 -13.88 1.02 -7.17
CA VAL A 352 -12.72 1.13 -8.06
C VAL A 352 -13.18 1.56 -9.44
N VAL A 353 -12.83 2.80 -9.84
CA VAL A 353 -13.25 3.41 -11.10
C VAL A 353 -12.20 3.31 -12.21
N ALA A 354 -10.94 3.07 -11.85
CA ALA A 354 -9.87 2.82 -12.81
C ALA A 354 -8.78 1.91 -12.23
N ARG A 355 -8.08 1.19 -13.11
CA ARG A 355 -6.91 0.38 -12.78
C ARG A 355 -5.84 0.58 -13.82
N VAL A 356 -4.60 0.55 -13.35
CA VAL A 356 -3.46 1.10 -14.05
C VAL A 356 -2.29 0.19 -13.74
N THR A 357 -1.77 -0.49 -14.76
CA THR A 357 -0.60 -1.37 -14.63
C THR A 357 0.44 -1.01 -15.70
N PRO A 358 1.73 -1.05 -15.38
CA PRO A 358 2.77 -0.86 -16.39
C PRO A 358 2.65 -1.92 -17.49
N ARG A 359 2.53 -1.49 -18.75
CA ARG A 359 2.43 -2.40 -19.91
C ARG A 359 3.72 -2.43 -20.74
N THR A 360 4.88 -2.46 -20.09
CA THR A 360 6.17 -2.38 -20.80
C THR A 360 7.13 -3.49 -20.37
N ARG A 361 8.14 -3.78 -21.20
CA ARG A 361 9.22 -4.72 -20.83
C ARG A 361 10.19 -4.18 -19.78
N LYS A 362 10.13 -2.89 -19.45
CA LYS A 362 11.09 -2.20 -18.57
C LYS A 362 10.51 -1.87 -17.19
N ALA A 363 9.20 -1.82 -17.06
CA ALA A 363 8.48 -1.57 -15.82
C ALA A 363 7.46 -2.68 -15.58
N GLU A 364 7.56 -3.30 -14.41
CA GLU A 364 6.80 -4.45 -13.93
C GLU A 364 5.89 -4.08 -12.73
N GLY A 365 6.10 -2.90 -12.13
CA GLY A 365 5.29 -2.38 -11.01
C GLY A 365 5.19 -0.85 -11.01
N LEU A 366 4.20 -0.33 -10.30
CA LEU A 366 3.84 1.07 -10.11
C LEU A 366 2.99 1.12 -8.84
N HIS A 367 3.48 1.74 -7.76
CA HIS A 367 2.81 1.62 -6.47
C HIS A 367 2.56 2.93 -5.75
N THR A 368 3.12 4.04 -6.21
CA THR A 368 2.77 5.37 -5.72
C THR A 368 2.47 6.34 -6.87
N TYR A 369 1.40 7.12 -6.69
CA TYR A 369 1.03 8.24 -7.55
C TYR A 369 0.66 9.45 -6.71
N ASN A 370 1.32 10.57 -6.97
CA ASN A 370 1.02 11.86 -6.34
C ASN A 370 1.03 12.99 -7.36
N ARG A 371 0.34 14.08 -7.00
CA ARG A 371 0.23 15.28 -7.83
C ARG A 371 0.13 16.55 -6.99
N SER A 372 0.67 17.64 -7.51
CA SER A 372 0.53 18.98 -6.93
C SER A 372 0.67 20.03 -8.03
N GLY A 373 -0.33 20.90 -8.17
CA GLY A 373 -0.37 21.89 -9.25
C GLY A 373 -0.39 21.24 -10.63
N ASP A 374 0.66 21.48 -11.42
CA ASP A 374 0.90 20.94 -12.78
C ASP A 374 1.92 19.79 -12.81
N VAL A 375 2.34 19.31 -11.64
CA VAL A 375 3.36 18.25 -11.50
C VAL A 375 2.72 16.96 -11.02
N GLU A 376 3.10 15.86 -11.67
CA GLU A 376 2.78 14.49 -11.25
C GLU A 376 4.07 13.72 -11.02
N VAL A 377 4.07 12.90 -9.99
CA VAL A 377 5.19 12.02 -9.62
C VAL A 377 4.68 10.60 -9.41
N ILE A 378 5.49 9.64 -9.86
CA ILE A 378 5.23 8.21 -9.74
C ILE A 378 6.53 7.47 -9.42
N ASP A 379 6.41 6.25 -8.96
CA ASP A 379 7.50 5.28 -9.01
C ASP A 379 7.20 4.13 -9.97
N LEU A 380 8.23 3.44 -10.41
CA LEU A 380 8.13 2.29 -11.29
C LEU A 380 9.12 1.23 -10.82
N PHE A 381 8.71 -0.04 -10.82
CA PHE A 381 9.60 -1.16 -10.54
C PHE A 381 10.10 -1.75 -11.84
N GLY A 382 11.40 -1.88 -12.02
CA GLY A 382 11.92 -2.58 -13.20
C GLY A 382 13.40 -2.35 -13.44
N LYS A 383 13.82 -2.52 -14.69
CA LYS A 383 15.22 -2.38 -15.10
C LYS A 383 15.45 -0.95 -15.59
N VAL A 384 16.19 -0.19 -14.78
CA VAL A 384 16.65 1.18 -15.07
C VAL A 384 17.79 1.17 -16.08
#